data_AF-R7JEL3-F1
#
_entry.id   AF-R7JEL3-F1
#
_cell.length_a   1.000
_cell.length_b   1.000
_cell.length_c   1.000
_cell.angle_alpha   90.00
_cell.angle_beta   90.00
_cell.angle_gamma   90.00
#
_symmetry.space_group_name_H-M   'P 1'
#
loop_
_entity.id
_entity.type
_entity.pdbx_description
1 polymer ?
#
loop_
_entity_poly.entity_id
_entity_poly.type
_entity_poly.pdbx_seq_one_letter_code
_entity_poly.pdbx_strand_id
1 'polypeptide(L)'
;MILNEFSKYLQTRNEDITSGSTTGTKILCDWIKIVINKNPKNHVDKIVHKEIMLAENKSGDFLIAGKSESGRILVKALYNYALSYEHYIMSKWLVDKKPHDFHNKKKEP
;
A
#
# COMPACT_ATOMS: atom_id res chain seq x y z
N MET A 1 -3.75 6.00 15.51
CA MET A 1 -2.56 6.51 14.78
C MET A 1 -2.70 6.11 13.31
N ILE A 2 -2.40 7.00 12.36
CA ILE A 2 -2.64 6.77 10.92
C ILE A 2 -1.90 5.54 10.40
N LEU A 3 -0.62 5.38 10.77
CA LEU A 3 0.19 4.21 10.41
C LEU A 3 -0.40 2.90 10.92
N ASN A 4 -1.06 2.89 12.08
CA ASN A 4 -1.68 1.68 12.62
C ASN A 4 -2.89 1.24 11.78
N GLU A 5 -3.72 2.20 11.38
CA GLU A 5 -4.87 1.91 10.51
C GLU A 5 -4.43 1.44 9.12
N PHE A 6 -3.39 2.08 8.56
CA PHE A 6 -2.80 1.61 7.31
C PHE A 6 -2.16 0.22 7.45
N SER A 7 -1.41 -0.04 8.54
CA SER A 7 -0.79 -1.33 8.81
C SER A 7 -1.79 -2.47 8.87
N LYS A 8 -2.94 -2.27 9.54
CA LYS A 8 -4.03 -3.26 9.57
C LYS A 8 -4.52 -3.60 8.16
N TYR A 9 -4.70 -2.59 7.31
CA TYR A 9 -5.12 -2.81 5.93
C TYR A 9 -4.04 -3.49 5.08
N LEU A 10 -2.78 -3.18 5.33
CA LEU A 10 -1.65 -3.79 4.63
C LEU A 10 -1.52 -5.29 4.99
N GLN A 11 -1.72 -5.64 6.26
CA GLN A 11 -1.69 -7.02 6.76
C GLN A 11 -2.75 -7.92 6.10
N THR A 12 -3.92 -7.36 5.72
CA THR A 12 -4.96 -8.14 5.03
C THR A 12 -4.59 -8.47 3.58
N ARG A 13 -3.46 -7.97 3.07
CA ARG A 13 -3.01 -8.09 1.66
C ARG A 13 -1.65 -8.80 1.55
N ASN A 14 -1.20 -9.52 2.59
CA ASN A 14 0.11 -10.19 2.60
C ASN A 14 0.27 -11.24 1.49
N GLU A 15 -0.78 -12.02 1.23
CA GLU A 15 -0.78 -13.02 0.14
C GLU A 15 -0.66 -12.35 -1.23
N ASP A 16 -1.30 -11.20 -1.42
CA ASP A 16 -1.23 -10.44 -2.67
C ASP A 16 0.19 -9.93 -2.94
N ILE A 17 0.91 -9.50 -1.89
CA ILE A 17 2.32 -9.09 -1.97
C ILE A 17 3.21 -10.28 -2.34
N THR A 18 3.08 -11.40 -1.61
CA THR A 18 3.96 -12.57 -1.79
C THR A 18 3.71 -13.34 -3.09
N SER A 19 2.50 -13.25 -3.65
CA SER A 19 2.16 -13.77 -4.98
C SER A 19 2.62 -12.87 -6.13
N GLY A 20 3.10 -11.66 -5.83
CA GLY A 20 3.48 -10.67 -6.84
C GLY A 20 2.31 -10.01 -7.57
N SER A 21 1.07 -10.20 -7.10
CA SER A 21 -0.13 -9.60 -7.70
C SER A 21 -0.21 -8.08 -7.47
N THR A 22 0.44 -7.58 -6.42
CA THR A 22 0.50 -6.15 -6.08
C THR A 22 1.77 -5.80 -5.32
N THR A 23 2.09 -4.51 -5.25
CA THR A 23 3.14 -3.96 -4.38
C THR A 23 2.53 -3.28 -3.16
N GLY A 24 3.32 -3.07 -2.11
CA GLY A 24 2.93 -2.30 -0.93
C GLY A 24 2.56 -0.87 -1.29
N THR A 25 3.27 -0.26 -2.25
CA THR A 25 2.96 1.09 -2.74
C THR A 25 1.62 1.16 -3.48
N LYS A 26 1.25 0.13 -4.25
CA LYS A 26 -0.08 0.06 -4.87
C LYS A 26 -1.19 -0.14 -3.83
N ILE A 27 -0.94 -0.95 -2.80
CA ILE A 27 -1.88 -1.11 -1.67
C ILE A 27 -2.08 0.21 -0.92
N LEU A 28 -1.03 1.02 -0.75
CA LEU A 28 -1.16 2.37 -0.17
C LEU A 28 -2.13 3.24 -0.99
N CYS A 29 -2.03 3.18 -2.31
CA CYS A 29 -2.91 3.94 -3.20
C CYS A 29 -4.35 3.48 -3.13
N ASP A 30 -4.58 2.16 -3.16
CA ASP A 30 -5.90 1.57 -2.97
C ASP A 30 -6.52 2.02 -1.64
N TRP A 31 -5.72 1.99 -0.56
CA TRP A 31 -6.17 2.41 0.76
C TRP A 31 -6.54 3.90 0.79
N ILE A 32 -5.70 4.77 0.25
CA ILE A 32 -5.97 6.21 0.18
C ILE A 32 -7.21 6.48 -0.67
N LYS A 33 -7.38 5.79 -1.80
CA LYS A 33 -8.57 5.89 -2.66
C LYS A 33 -9.83 5.51 -1.90
N ILE A 34 -9.82 4.41 -1.13
CA ILE A 34 -10.93 4.01 -0.26
C ILE A 34 -11.23 5.08 0.78
N VAL A 35 -10.20 5.62 1.43
CA VAL A 35 -10.37 6.61 2.51
C VAL A 35 -10.90 7.93 1.98
N ILE A 36 -10.40 8.42 0.84
CA ILE A 36 -10.84 9.68 0.23
C ILE A 36 -12.26 9.57 -0.35
N ASN A 37 -12.64 8.42 -0.92
CA ASN A 37 -13.96 8.25 -1.54
C ASN A 37 -15.07 7.93 -0.54
N LYS A 38 -14.76 7.59 0.72
CA LYS A 38 -15.76 7.43 1.77
C LYS A 38 -15.94 8.71 2.58
N ASN A 39 -17.12 8.89 3.15
CA ASN A 39 -17.38 10.00 4.08
C ASN A 39 -16.50 9.83 5.34
N PRO A 40 -15.70 10.85 5.74
CA PRO A 40 -14.76 10.70 6.84
C PRO A 40 -15.47 10.54 8.19
N LYS A 41 -15.30 9.38 8.83
CA LYS A 41 -15.96 9.06 10.11
C LYS A 41 -15.01 9.26 11.29
N ASN A 42 -13.78 8.78 11.17
CA ASN A 42 -12.80 8.79 12.25
C ASN A 42 -11.72 9.88 12.04
N HIS A 43 -10.84 10.06 13.03
CA HIS A 43 -9.76 11.04 12.97
C HIS A 43 -8.77 10.76 11.83
N VAL A 44 -8.50 9.51 11.51
CA VAL A 44 -7.59 9.14 10.43
C VAL A 44 -8.17 9.57 9.09
N ASP A 45 -9.45 9.26 8.85
CA ASP A 45 -10.15 9.67 7.62
C ASP A 45 -10.10 11.19 7.46
N LYS A 46 -10.42 11.94 8.53
CA LYS A 46 -10.38 13.41 8.52
C LYS A 46 -8.99 13.96 8.19
N ILE A 47 -7.93 13.37 8.73
CA ILE A 47 -6.56 13.80 8.45
C ILE A 47 -6.19 13.47 7.00
N VAL A 48 -6.48 12.26 6.52
CA VAL A 48 -6.20 11.87 5.12
C VAL A 48 -6.93 12.80 4.15
N HIS A 49 -8.22 13.07 4.38
CA HIS A 49 -9.00 14.02 3.57
C HIS A 49 -8.40 15.44 3.58
N LYS A 50 -7.97 15.92 4.75
CA LYS A 50 -7.42 17.27 4.91
C LYS A 50 -6.03 17.43 4.32
N GLU A 51 -5.17 16.42 4.48
CA GLU A 51 -3.73 16.54 4.23
C GLU A 51 -3.27 15.90 2.92
N ILE A 52 -4.03 14.96 2.36
CA ILE A 52 -3.62 14.19 1.19
C ILE A 52 -4.54 14.48 0.02
N MET A 53 -3.94 14.64 -1.16
CA MET A 53 -4.64 14.63 -2.45
C MET A 53 -4.30 13.36 -3.22
N LEU A 54 -5.29 12.84 -3.94
CA LEU A 54 -5.16 11.75 -4.89
C LEU A 54 -5.64 12.25 -6.25
N ALA A 55 -4.83 12.04 -7.28
CA ALA A 55 -5.24 12.18 -8.67
C ALA A 55 -5.02 10.86 -9.39
N GLU A 56 -5.95 10.46 -10.25
CA GLU A 56 -5.87 9.24 -11.06
C GLU A 56 -6.12 9.62 -12.51
N ASN A 57 -5.25 9.16 -13.42
CA ASN A 57 -5.43 9.38 -14.85
C ASN A 57 -6.32 8.27 -15.45
N LYS A 58 -6.67 8.42 -16.74
CA LYS A 58 -7.51 7.44 -17.46
C LYS A 58 -6.85 6.06 -17.62
N SER A 59 -5.54 5.98 -17.47
CA SER A 59 -4.76 4.73 -17.56
C SER A 59 -4.69 3.99 -16.21
N GLY A 60 -5.24 4.57 -15.13
CA GLY A 60 -5.16 4.03 -13.78
C GLY A 60 -3.85 4.37 -13.05
N ASP A 61 -3.01 5.25 -13.61
CA ASP A 61 -1.86 5.79 -12.88
C ASP A 61 -2.35 6.81 -11.86
N PHE A 62 -1.75 6.76 -10.67
CA PHE A 62 -2.12 7.62 -9.56
C PHE A 62 -0.97 8.55 -9.15
N LEU A 63 -1.34 9.71 -8.63
CA LEU A 63 -0.48 10.64 -7.91
C LEU A 63 -1.04 10.84 -6.51
N ILE A 64 -0.23 10.51 -5.50
CA ILE A 64 -0.50 10.88 -4.11
C ILE A 64 0.42 12.03 -3.74
N ALA A 65 -0.14 13.09 -3.18
CA ALA A 65 0.64 14.22 -2.73
C ALA A 65 0.06 14.85 -1.46
N GLY A 66 0.94 15.46 -0.66
CA GLY A 66 0.55 16.23 0.51
C GLY A 66 0.09 17.63 0.13
N LYS A 67 -1.07 18.07 0.64
CA LYS A 67 -1.63 19.42 0.45
C LYS A 67 -0.89 20.48 1.26
N SER A 68 -0.25 20.07 2.36
CA SER A 68 0.53 20.93 3.26
C SER A 68 1.94 20.34 3.50
N GLU A 69 2.77 21.03 4.27
CA GLU A 69 4.06 20.50 4.71
C GLU A 69 3.94 19.24 5.57
N SER A 70 3.04 19.25 6.56
CA SER A 70 2.76 18.07 7.38
C SER A 70 2.15 16.95 6.53
N GLY A 71 1.31 17.28 5.55
CA GLY A 71 0.79 16.33 4.57
C GLY A 71 1.88 15.68 3.72
N ARG A 72 2.89 16.45 3.27
CA ARG A 72 4.03 15.90 2.52
C ARG A 72 4.86 14.94 3.38
N ILE A 73 5.10 15.30 4.65
CA ILE A 73 5.76 14.42 5.62
C ILE A 73 4.95 13.13 5.83
N LEU A 74 3.62 13.25 5.96
CA LEU A 74 2.73 12.10 6.13
C LEU A 74 2.77 11.17 4.92
N VAL A 75 2.67 11.70 3.69
CA VAL A 75 2.75 10.90 2.45
C VAL A 75 4.09 10.18 2.37
N LYS A 76 5.20 10.87 2.66
CA LYS A 76 6.54 10.26 2.70
C LYS A 76 6.63 9.13 3.74
N ALA A 77 6.07 9.34 4.93
CA ALA A 77 6.06 8.33 5.99
C ALA A 77 5.23 7.10 5.59
N LEU A 78 4.05 7.30 5.01
CA LEU A 78 3.19 6.21 4.51
C LEU A 78 3.88 5.43 3.38
N TYR A 79 4.50 6.13 2.44
CA TYR A 79 5.23 5.52 1.33
C TYR A 79 6.42 4.67 1.82
N ASN A 80 7.25 5.24 2.69
CA ASN A 80 8.40 4.54 3.26
C ASN A 80 7.96 3.32 4.09
N TYR A 81 6.85 3.44 4.82
CA TYR A 81 6.28 2.33 5.56
C TYR A 81 5.81 1.20 4.63
N ALA A 82 5.08 1.54 3.56
CA ALA A 82 4.61 0.58 2.58
C ALA A 82 5.76 -0.21 1.93
N LEU A 83 6.81 0.49 1.50
CA LEU A 83 8.03 -0.14 0.96
C LEU A 83 8.72 -1.04 1.98
N SER A 84 8.94 -0.54 3.20
CA SER A 84 9.62 -1.31 4.26
C SER A 84 8.84 -2.56 4.63
N TYR A 85 7.51 -2.47 4.66
CA TYR A 85 6.64 -3.59 4.97
C TYR A 85 6.63 -4.65 3.86
N GLU A 86 6.58 -4.23 2.60
CA GLU A 86 6.70 -5.13 1.45
C GLU A 86 8.01 -5.92 1.51
N HIS A 87 9.13 -5.24 1.73
CA HIS A 87 10.43 -5.90 1.89
C HIS A 87 10.43 -6.88 3.06
N TYR A 88 9.84 -6.51 4.20
CA TYR A 88 9.74 -7.38 5.37
C TYR A 88 8.94 -8.65 5.07
N ILE A 89 7.75 -8.51 4.47
CA ILE A 89 6.88 -9.65 4.13
C ILE A 89 7.54 -10.54 3.08
N MET A 90 8.14 -9.97 2.04
CA MET A 90 8.83 -10.74 1.02
C MET A 90 10.04 -11.49 1.61
N SER A 91 10.81 -10.84 2.49
CA SER A 91 11.93 -11.49 3.19
C SER A 91 11.44 -12.65 4.04
N LYS A 92 10.34 -12.48 4.79
CA LYS A 92 9.74 -13.55 5.59
C LYS A 92 9.25 -14.70 4.72
N TRP A 93 8.63 -14.41 3.58
CA TRP A 93 8.16 -15.41 2.63
C TRP A 93 9.31 -16.22 2.03
N LEU A 94 10.46 -15.59 1.77
CA LEU A 94 11.65 -16.24 1.21
C LEU A 94 12.32 -17.24 2.16
N VAL A 95 12.20 -17.07 3.49
CA VAL A 95 12.91 -17.89 4.50
C VAL A 95 12.68 -19.39 4.30
N ASP A 96 11.45 -19.78 3.95
CA ASP A 96 11.06 -21.18 3.83
C ASP A 96 11.07 -21.69 2.37
N LYS A 97 11.61 -20.91 1.42
CA LYS A 97 11.66 -21.28 -0.01
C LYS A 97 12.96 -21.96 -0.38
N LYS A 98 12.83 -23.02 -1.18
CA LYS A 98 13.93 -23.75 -1.78
C LYS A 98 14.01 -23.43 -3.27
N PRO A 99 15.18 -23.62 -3.92
CA PRO A 99 15.34 -23.33 -5.36
C PRO A 99 14.27 -23.98 -6.26
N HIS A 100 13.81 -25.20 -5.92
CA HIS A 100 12.76 -25.88 -6.69
C HIS A 100 11.37 -25.24 -6.59
N ASP A 101 11.09 -24.46 -5.53
CA ASP A 101 9.81 -23.76 -5.39
C ASP A 101 9.63 -22.66 -6.45
N PHE A 102 10.74 -22.18 -7.03
CA PHE A 102 10.76 -21.18 -8.09
C PHE A 102 10.69 -21.79 -9.50
N HIS A 103 10.74 -23.13 -9.62
CA HIS A 103 10.75 -23.84 -10.90
C HIS A 103 9.37 -24.33 -11.35
N ASN A 104 8.27 -23.84 -10.75
CA ASN A 104 6.92 -24.24 -11.17
C ASN A 104 6.49 -23.56 -12.49
N LYS A 105 6.51 -24.42 -13.52
CA LYS A 105 6.11 -24.28 -14.92
C LYS A 105 4.95 -23.31 -15.18
N LYS A 106 5.17 -22.47 -16.20
CA LYS A 106 4.10 -21.99 -17.10
C LYS A 106 3.09 -23.11 -17.36
N LYS A 107 1.90 -22.99 -16.79
CA LYS A 107 0.68 -23.47 -17.45
C LYS A 107 0.04 -22.22 -18.03
N GLU A 108 0.58 -21.79 -19.16
CA GLU A 108 -0.16 -20.92 -20.08
C GLU A 108 -1.25 -21.80 -20.73
N PRO A 109 -2.50 -21.32 -20.87
CA PRO A 109 -3.52 -21.97 -21.68
C PRO A 109 -3.17 -21.98 -23.17
#